data_AF-A0A4S5E7C5-F1
#
_entry.id   AF-A0A4S5E7C5-F1
#
_cell.length_a   1.000
_cell.length_b   1.000
_cell.length_c   1.000
_cell.angle_alpha   90.00
_cell.angle_beta   90.00
_cell.angle_gamma   90.00
#
_symmetry.space_group_name_H-M   'P 1'
#
loop_
_entity.id
_entity.type
_entity.pdbx_description
1 polymer ?
#
loop_
_entity_poly.entity_id
_entity_poly.type
_entity_poly.pdbx_seq_one_letter_code
_entity_poly.pdbx_strand_id
1 'polypeptide(L)'
;MVLMGIETARPAQWLKDNRTALPSVLALLGVAVFWVVGAFGGISFLHDATSPMAMLTGLYLMLVAVAASIIVAVLALTDLVRRFSGQRMARRDEP
;
A
#
# COMPACT_ATOMS: atom_id res chain seq x y z
N MET A 1 -28.69 -26.23 -15.62
CA MET A 1 -27.32 -25.76 -15.92
C MET A 1 -27.26 -24.27 -15.59
N VAL A 2 -26.82 -23.96 -14.38
CA VAL A 2 -26.63 -22.58 -13.88
C VAL A 2 -25.30 -22.11 -14.41
N LEU A 3 -25.33 -21.32 -15.48
CA LEU A 3 -24.13 -20.65 -15.97
C LEU A 3 -23.74 -19.60 -14.95
N MET A 4 -22.63 -19.92 -14.30
CA MET A 4 -21.72 -19.12 -13.50
C MET A 4 -21.46 -17.77 -14.19
N GLY A 5 -22.43 -16.86 -14.08
CA GLY A 5 -22.30 -15.46 -14.43
C GLY A 5 -21.32 -14.85 -13.44
N ILE A 6 -20.04 -14.97 -13.76
CA ILE A 6 -18.92 -14.38 -13.04
C ILE A 6 -19.26 -12.90 -12.87
N GLU A 7 -19.54 -12.48 -11.63
CA GLU A 7 -19.90 -11.11 -11.21
C GLU A 7 -18.72 -10.13 -11.39
N THR A 8 -18.12 -10.09 -12.58
CA THR A 8 -16.99 -9.21 -12.92
C THR A 8 -17.38 -7.74 -12.99
N ALA A 9 -18.69 -7.44 -12.93
CA ALA A 9 -19.23 -6.08 -12.84
C ALA A 9 -19.23 -5.50 -11.40
N ARG A 10 -19.16 -6.33 -10.35
CA ARG A 10 -19.16 -5.85 -8.95
C ARG A 10 -17.87 -5.15 -8.46
N PRO A 11 -16.63 -5.54 -8.85
CA PRO A 11 -15.44 -4.93 -8.27
C PRO A 11 -15.25 -3.48 -8.73
N ALA A 12 -15.56 -3.18 -9.99
CA ALA A 12 -15.42 -1.83 -10.54
C ALA A 12 -16.44 -0.85 -9.93
N GLN A 13 -17.66 -1.31 -9.65
CA GLN A 13 -18.70 -0.51 -9.01
C GLN A 13 -18.38 -0.28 -7.52
N TRP A 14 -17.88 -1.29 -6.80
CA TRP A 14 -17.43 -1.17 -5.42
C TRP A 14 -16.25 -0.21 -5.24
N LEU A 15 -15.32 -0.17 -6.22
CA LEU A 15 -14.20 0.78 -6.25
C LEU A 15 -14.65 2.23 -6.51
N LYS A 16 -15.75 2.39 -7.26
CA LYS A 16 -16.34 3.70 -7.58
C LYS A 16 -17.18 4.24 -6.41
N ASP A 17 -17.87 3.36 -5.67
CA ASP A 17 -18.60 3.68 -4.44
C ASP A 17 -17.64 3.98 -3.27
N ASN A 18 -16.52 3.25 -3.18
CA ASN A 18 -15.44 3.52 -2.23
C ASN A 18 -14.38 4.46 -2.82
N ARG A 19 -14.78 5.50 -3.57
CA ARG A 19 -13.86 6.55 -4.06
C ARG A 19 -13.04 7.19 -2.94
N THR A 20 -13.52 7.13 -1.70
CA THR A 20 -12.82 7.58 -0.50
C THR A 20 -11.71 6.64 0.00
N ALA A 21 -11.60 5.41 -0.55
CA ALA A 21 -10.51 4.45 -0.34
C ALA A 21 -9.36 4.62 -1.34
N LEU A 22 -9.53 5.48 -2.36
CA LEU A 22 -8.47 5.87 -3.29
C LEU A 22 -7.19 6.33 -2.59
N PRO A 23 -7.20 7.13 -1.50
CA PRO A 23 -5.97 7.57 -0.84
C PRO A 23 -5.15 6.41 -0.28
N SER A 24 -5.80 5.44 0.35
CA SER A 24 -5.15 4.28 0.97
C SER A 24 -4.63 3.31 -0.08
N VAL A 25 -5.40 3.08 -1.16
CA VAL A 25 -4.96 2.28 -2.31
C VAL A 25 -3.80 2.96 -3.03
N LEU A 26 -3.84 4.28 -3.21
CA LEU A 26 -2.77 5.06 -3.83
C LEU A 26 -1.50 5.05 -2.96
N ALA A 27 -1.64 5.15 -1.64
CA ALA A 27 -0.54 5.03 -0.69
C ALA A 27 0.10 3.63 -0.77
N LEU A 28 -0.70 2.56 -0.79
CA LEU A 28 -0.19 1.20 -0.94
C LEU A 28 0.49 0.97 -2.30
N LEU A 29 -0.06 1.52 -3.38
CA LEU A 29 0.57 1.51 -4.70
C LEU A 29 1.91 2.25 -4.69
N GLY A 30 1.96 3.43 -4.07
CA GLY A 30 3.20 4.20 -3.90
C GLY A 30 4.25 3.43 -3.11
N VAL A 31 3.84 2.78 -2.02
CA VAL A 31 4.70 1.88 -1.23
C VAL A 31 5.21 0.72 -2.10
N ALA A 32 4.34 0.06 -2.85
CA ALA A 32 4.75 -1.05 -3.72
C ALA A 32 5.76 -0.61 -4.78
N VAL A 33 5.53 0.53 -5.44
CA VAL A 33 6.47 1.12 -6.40
C VAL A 33 7.78 1.49 -5.71
N PHE A 34 7.71 2.10 -4.52
CA PHE A 34 8.89 2.42 -3.72
C PHE A 34 9.72 1.16 -3.39
N TRP A 35 9.09 0.03 -3.06
CA TRP A 35 9.81 -1.22 -2.82
C TRP A 35 10.51 -1.74 -4.08
N VAL A 36 9.85 -1.68 -5.23
CA VAL A 36 10.45 -2.11 -6.51
C VAL A 36 11.64 -1.22 -6.86
N VAL A 37 11.43 0.10 -6.89
CA VAL A 37 12.47 1.07 -7.24
C VAL A 37 13.60 1.07 -6.21
N GLY A 38 13.27 0.98 -4.92
CA GLY A 38 14.21 0.94 -3.82
C GLY A 38 15.03 -0.34 -3.80
N ALA A 39 14.46 -1.50 -4.13
CA ALA A 39 15.20 -2.75 -4.23
C ALA A 39 16.26 -2.67 -5.35
N PHE A 40 15.87 -2.24 -6.55
CA PHE A 40 16.82 -2.09 -7.66
C PHE A 40 17.83 -0.97 -7.41
N GLY A 41 17.37 0.20 -6.99
CA GLY A 41 18.21 1.39 -6.78
C GLY A 41 19.14 1.25 -5.56
N GLY A 42 18.67 0.67 -4.47
CA GLY A 42 19.48 0.48 -3.25
C GLY A 42 20.59 -0.54 -3.44
N ILE A 43 20.33 -1.64 -4.17
CA ILE A 43 21.36 -2.63 -4.50
C ILE A 43 22.42 -2.01 -5.43
N SER A 44 22.01 -1.26 -6.46
CA SER A 44 22.94 -0.56 -7.35
C SER A 44 23.75 0.51 -6.61
N PHE A 45 23.12 1.27 -5.72
CA PHE A 45 23.80 2.29 -4.91
C PHE A 45 24.84 1.68 -3.97
N LEU A 46 24.54 0.54 -3.34
CA LEU A 46 25.52 -0.18 -2.51
C LEU A 46 26.67 -0.76 -3.34
N HIS A 47 26.40 -1.17 -4.58
CA HIS A 47 27.41 -1.73 -5.48
C HIS A 47 28.39 -0.67 -5.99
N ASP A 48 27.90 0.53 -6.32
CA ASP A 48 28.74 1.62 -6.84
C ASP A 48 29.37 2.49 -5.74
N ALA A 49 29.00 2.29 -4.47
CA ALA A 49 29.53 3.04 -3.35
C ALA A 49 31.03 2.75 -3.13
N THR A 50 31.89 3.63 -3.63
CA THR A 50 33.35 3.49 -3.57
C THR A 50 33.94 3.91 -2.21
N SER A 51 33.16 4.61 -1.38
CA SER A 51 33.56 5.12 -0.07
C SER A 51 32.75 4.48 1.05
N PRO A 52 33.38 3.99 2.14
CA PRO A 52 32.69 3.42 3.30
C PRO A 52 31.69 4.39 3.94
N MET A 53 32.01 5.68 3.98
CA MET A 53 31.10 6.70 4.53
C MET A 53 29.89 6.93 3.63
N ALA A 54 30.07 6.90 2.30
CA ALA A 54 28.95 7.02 1.37
C ALA A 54 28.00 5.81 1.48
N MET A 55 28.55 4.61 1.65
CA MET A 55 27.79 3.39 1.89
C MET A 55 26.98 3.48 3.20
N LEU A 56 27.60 3.86 4.32
CA LEU A 56 26.94 4.04 5.62
C LEU A 56 25.80 5.06 5.53
N THR A 57 26.07 6.23 4.95
CA THR A 57 25.08 7.31 4.86
C THR A 57 23.89 6.89 3.98
N GLY A 58 24.16 6.25 2.84
CA GLY A 58 23.11 5.72 1.98
C GLY A 58 22.28 4.64 2.67
N LEU A 59 22.91 3.76 3.45
CA LEU A 59 22.23 2.71 4.20
C LEU A 59 21.30 3.29 5.28
N TYR A 60 21.74 4.30 6.02
CA TYR A 60 20.90 5.00 6.99
C TYR A 60 19.73 5.73 6.33
N LEU A 61 19.95 6.42 5.22
CA LEU A 61 18.87 7.08 4.47
C LEU A 61 17.85 6.07 3.94
N MET A 62 18.32 4.94 3.43
CA MET A 62 17.46 3.87 2.95
C MET A 62 16.63 3.27 4.09
N LEU A 63 17.23 3.08 5.27
CA LEU A 63 16.51 2.63 6.47
C LEU A 63 15.42 3.62 6.89
N VAL A 64 15.70 4.93 6.88
CA VAL A 64 14.69 5.96 7.19
C VAL A 64 13.55 5.91 6.18
N ALA A 65 13.86 5.77 4.89
CA ALA A 65 12.84 5.65 3.84
C ALA A 65 11.97 4.39 4.00
N VAL A 66 12.58 3.24 4.32
CA VAL A 66 11.86 2.00 4.62
C VAL A 66 10.97 2.15 5.85
N ALA A 67 11.47 2.74 6.93
CA ALA A 67 10.69 2.99 8.14
C ALA A 67 9.47 3.88 7.87
N ALA A 68 9.66 4.98 7.12
CA ALA A 68 8.57 5.86 6.69
C ALA A 68 7.53 5.10 5.84
N SER A 69 7.98 4.24 4.91
CA SER A 69 7.10 3.41 4.10
C SER A 69 6.25 2.45 4.94
N ILE A 70 6.81 1.84 5.99
CA ILE A 70 6.07 0.96 6.90
C ILE A 70 4.99 1.74 7.65
N ILE A 71 5.32 2.93 8.17
CA ILE A 71 4.37 3.79 8.87
C ILE A 71 3.19 4.12 7.95
N VAL A 72 3.47 4.53 6.70
CA VAL A 72 2.41 4.82 5.71
C VAL A 72 1.56 3.59 5.43
N ALA A 73 2.17 2.41 5.28
CA ALA A 73 1.44 1.17 5.05
C ALA A 73 0.52 0.81 6.24
N VAL A 74 1.00 0.93 7.48
CA VAL A 74 0.21 0.67 8.68
C VAL A 74 -0.94 1.66 8.81
N LEU A 75 -0.69 2.95 8.56
CA LEU A 75 -1.73 3.99 8.59
C LEU A 75 -2.80 3.72 7.52
N ALA A 76 -2.39 3.41 6.29
CA ALA A 76 -3.29 3.07 5.20
C ALA A 76 -4.13 1.82 5.52
N LEU A 77 -3.51 0.79 6.10
CA LEU A 77 -4.20 -0.43 6.49
C LEU A 77 -5.17 -0.18 7.65
N THR A 78 -4.79 0.63 8.63
CA THR A 78 -5.65 0.98 9.77
C THR A 78 -6.86 1.79 9.31
N ASP A 79 -6.67 2.77 8.42
CA ASP A 79 -7.78 3.52 7.80
C ASP A 79 -8.75 2.58 7.07
N LEU A 80 -8.20 1.63 6.31
CA LEU A 80 -8.98 0.64 5.58
C LEU A 80 -9.80 -0.24 6.53
N VAL A 81 -9.16 -0.83 7.55
CA VAL A 81 -9.81 -1.72 8.53
C VAL A 81 -10.91 -1.00 9.31
N ARG A 82 -10.62 0.22 9.81
CA ARG A 82 -11.57 1.02 10.60
C ARG A 82 -12.84 1.36 9.79
N ARG A 83 -12.72 1.52 8.48
CA ARG A 83 -13.85 1.76 7.57
C ARG A 83 -14.63 0.49 7.24
N PHE A 84 -13.96 -0.65 7.04
CA PHE A 84 -14.64 -1.93 6.83
C PHE A 84 -15.44 -2.39 8.07
N SER A 85 -14.93 -2.11 9.28
CA SER A 85 -15.70 -2.36 10.51
C SER A 85 -16.91 -1.43 10.65
N GLY A 86 -16.79 -0.16 10.21
CA GLY A 86 -17.91 0.81 10.24
C GLY A 86 -19.06 0.45 9.29
N GLN A 87 -18.76 0.01 8.06
CA GLN A 87 -19.78 -0.44 7.10
C GLN A 87 -20.49 -1.73 7.53
N ARG A 88 -19.82 -2.60 8.32
CA ARG A 88 -20.45 -3.81 8.87
C ARG A 88 -21.41 -3.52 10.02
N MET A 89 -21.19 -2.46 10.80
CA MET A 89 -22.09 -2.11 11.91
C MET A 89 -23.41 -1.54 11.39
N ALA A 90 -23.37 -0.66 10.39
CA ALA A 90 -24.56 -0.05 9.79
C ALA A 90 -25.50 -1.06 9.10
N ARG A 91 -24.99 -2.23 8.68
CA ARG A 91 -25.78 -3.31 8.07
C ARG A 91 -26.41 -4.28 9.08
N ARG A 92 -26.10 -4.11 10.38
CA ARG A 92 -26.66 -4.94 11.47
C ARG A 92 -27.87 -4.28 12.14
N ASP A 93 -28.15 -3.01 11.80
CA ASP A 93 -29.24 -2.22 12.34
C ASP A 93 -30.42 -2.05 11.36
N GLU A 94 -30.54 -2.90 10.34
CA GLU A 94 -31.79 -3.05 9.58
C GLU A 94 -32.64 -4.16 10.24
N PRO A 95 -33.86 -3.83 10.74
CA PRO A 95 -34.73 -4.73 11.52
C PRO A 95 -35.40 -5.83 10.68
#